data_AF-A0A5C7RHM4-F1
#
_entry.id   AF-A0A5C7RHM4-F1
#
_cell.length_a   1.000
_cell.length_b   1.000
_cell.length_c   1.000
_cell.angle_alpha   90.00
_cell.angle_beta   90.00
_cell.angle_gamma   90.00
#
_symmetry.space_group_name_H-M   'P 1'
#
loop_
_entity.id
_entity.type
_entity.pdbx_description
1 polymer ?
#
loop_
_entity_poly.entity_id
_entity_poly.type
_entity_poly.pdbx_seq_one_letter_code
_entity_poly.pdbx_strand_id
1 'polypeptide(L)' 'MNPLALAELEAVYDSLAAALNQIGLEQESLFLTKLVLLLANQVGNQAQVEQSIEAALLDLP' A
#
# COMPACT_ATOMS: atom_id res chain seq x y z
N MET A 1 13.56 2.23 11.34
CA MET A 1 12.68 1.16 10.82
C MET A 1 13.56 0.10 10.19
N ASN A 2 13.33 -1.17 10.49
CA ASN A 2 13.98 -2.28 9.80
C ASN A 2 13.16 -2.56 8.53
N PRO A 3 13.73 -2.43 7.32
CA PRO A 3 12.99 -2.73 6.10
C PRO A 3 12.54 -4.20 6.11
N LEU A 4 11.35 -4.45 5.56
CA LEU A 4 10.84 -5.81 5.40
C LEU A 4 11.79 -6.63 4.53
N ALA A 5 11.98 -7.90 4.88
CA ALA A 5 12.65 -8.84 4.00
C ALA A 5 11.82 -9.07 2.73
N LEU A 6 12.47 -9.49 1.65
CA LEU A 6 11.79 -9.76 0.37
C LEU A 6 10.59 -10.71 0.54
N ALA A 7 10.76 -11.79 1.30
CA ALA A 7 9.69 -12.76 1.57
C ALA A 7 8.47 -12.13 2.28
N GLU A 8 8.69 -11.13 3.14
CA GLU A 8 7.60 -10.43 3.81
C GLU A 8 6.89 -9.48 2.84
N LEU A 9 7.63 -8.82 1.93
CA LEU A 9 7.06 -8.00 0.87
C LEU A 9 6.23 -8.83 -0.11
N GLU A 10 6.71 -10.02 -0.49
CA GLU A 10 5.98 -10.96 -1.33
C GLU A 10 4.66 -11.42 -0.68
N ALA A 11 4.68 -11.73 0.62
CA ALA A 11 3.48 -12.12 1.34
C ALA A 11 2.44 -10.98 1.43
N VAL A 12 2.90 -9.73 1.62
CA VAL A 12 2.02 -8.55 1.60
C VAL A 12 1.45 -8.32 0.20
N TYR A 13 2.26 -8.50 -0.85
CA TYR A 13 1.83 -8.39 -2.24
C TYR A 13 0.76 -9.44 -2.59
N ASP A 14 0.97 -10.70 -2.22
CA ASP A 14 0.01 -11.79 -2.48
C ASP A 14 -1.33 -11.53 -1.77
N SER A 15 -1.27 -11.08 -0.51
CA SER A 15 -2.46 -10.69 0.25
C SER A 15 -3.21 -9.52 -0.40
N LEU A 16 -2.48 -8.52 -0.90
CA LEU A 16 -3.06 -7.39 -1.61
C LEU A 16 -3.72 -7.84 -2.92
N ALA A 17 -3.04 -8.67 -3.71
CA ALA A 17 -3.57 -9.20 -4.96
C ALA A 17 -4.85 -10.03 -4.74
N ALA A 18 -4.89 -10.87 -3.70
CA ALA A 18 -6.08 -11.63 -3.34
C ALA A 18 -7.25 -10.71 -2.95
N ALA A 19 -6.98 -9.65 -2.18
CA ALA A 19 -8.00 -8.66 -1.82
C ALA A 19 -8.53 -7.94 -3.07
N LEU A 20 -7.66 -7.46 -3.95
CA LEU A 20 -8.07 -6.79 -5.19
C LEU A 20 -8.95 -7.68 -6.08
N ASN A 21 -8.60 -8.96 -6.21
CA ASN A 21 -9.41 -9.94 -6.94
C ASN A 21 -10.82 -10.12 -6.33
N GLN A 22 -10.96 -10.03 -5.00
CA GLN A 22 -12.24 -10.18 -4.31
C GLN A 22 -13.16 -8.97 -4.51
N ILE A 23 -12.61 -7.76 -4.49
CA ILE A 23 -13.39 -6.51 -4.47
C ILE A 23 -13.76 -6.08 -5.91
N GLY A 24 -12.90 -6.43 -6.88
CA GLY A 24 -13.09 -6.11 -8.29
C GLY A 24 -12.68 -4.69 -8.67
N LEU A 25 -12.52 -4.45 -9.97
CA LEU A 25 -11.93 -3.22 -10.54
C LEU A 25 -12.71 -1.94 -10.18
N GLU A 26 -14.03 -2.03 -10.00
CA GLU A 26 -14.88 -0.88 -9.71
C GLU A 26 -14.60 -0.25 -8.33
N GLN A 27 -14.10 -1.05 -7.39
CA GLN A 27 -13.87 -0.64 -6.01
C GLN A 27 -12.39 -0.59 -5.64
N GLU A 28 -11.50 -0.97 -6.55
CA GLU A 28 -10.05 -1.02 -6.35
C GLU A 28 -9.49 0.32 -5.84
N SER A 29 -9.80 1.44 -6.51
CA SER A 29 -9.28 2.75 -6.13
C SER A 29 -9.77 3.19 -4.73
N LEU A 30 -11.03 2.91 -4.41
CA LEU A 30 -11.59 3.21 -3.09
C LEU A 30 -10.95 2.36 -2.00
N PHE A 31 -10.73 1.07 -2.27
CA PHE A 31 -10.04 0.16 -1.36
C PHE A 31 -8.60 0.58 -1.10
N LEU A 32 -7.82 0.85 -2.15
CA LEU A 32 -6.42 1.28 -2.01
C LEU A 32 -6.31 2.61 -1.25
N THR A 33 -7.22 3.56 -1.50
CA THR A 33 -7.29 4.82 -0.74
C THR A 33 -7.51 4.57 0.74
N LYS A 34 -8.48 3.70 1.10
CA LYS A 34 -8.76 3.33 2.49
C LYS A 34 -7.58 2.60 3.14
N LEU A 35 -6.95 1.68 2.43
CA LEU A 35 -5.78 0.94 2.91
C LEU A 35 -4.63 1.89 3.25
N VAL A 36 -4.31 2.83 2.36
CA VAL A 36 -3.28 3.85 2.60
C VAL A 36 -3.60 4.68 3.84
N LEU A 37 -4.86 5.15 4.01
CA LEU A 37 -5.25 5.92 5.19
C LEU A 37 -5.14 5.12 6.50
N LEU A 38 -5.47 3.82 6.47
CA LEU A 38 -5.33 2.93 7.62
C LEU A 38 -3.86 2.72 7.99
N LEU A 39 -3.00 2.49 7.01
CA LEU A 39 -1.55 2.35 7.21
C LEU A 39 -0.93 3.67 7.68
N ALA A 40 -1.36 4.81 7.13
CA ALA A 40 -0.91 6.13 7.53
C ALA A 40 -1.21 6.41 9.01
N ASN A 41 -2.40 6.02 9.49
CA ASN A 41 -2.76 6.12 10.89
C ASN A 41 -1.83 5.26 11.78
N GLN A 42 -1.52 4.04 11.36
CA GLN A 42 -0.58 3.16 12.08
C GLN A 42 0.85 3.69 12.11
N VAL A 43 1.31 4.26 10.99
CA VAL A 43 2.64 4.90 10.89
C VAL A 43 2.72 6.15 11.76
N GLY A 44 1.62 6.92 11.87
CA GLY A 44 1.53 8.10 12.73
C GLY A 44 2.39 9.28 12.28
N ASN A 45 2.92 9.26 11.04
CA ASN A 45 3.77 10.30 10.48
C ASN A 45 3.35 10.66 9.05
N GLN A 46 2.64 11.79 8.91
CA GLN A 46 2.13 12.28 7.63
C GLN A 46 3.25 12.47 6.60
N ALA A 47 4.35 13.13 6.96
CA ALA A 47 5.43 13.46 6.02
C ALA A 47 6.11 12.20 5.45
N GLN A 48 6.19 11.12 6.23
CA GLN A 48 6.72 9.84 5.75
C GLN A 48 5.76 9.15 4.78
N VAL A 49 4.45 9.26 5.02
CA VAL A 49 3.42 8.71 4.13
C VAL A 49 3.40 9.49 2.82
N GLU A 50 3.43 10.82 2.85
CA GLU A 50 3.47 11.67 1.65
C GLU A 50 4.71 11.38 0.80
N GLN A 51 5.89 11.28 1.41
CA GLN A 51 7.11 10.86 0.71
C GLN A 51 6.98 9.48 0.05
N SER A 52 6.30 8.54 0.70
CA SER A 52 6.08 7.19 0.13
C SER A 52 5.13 7.23 -1.06
N ILE A 53 4.11 8.10 -1.04
CA ILE A 53 3.21 8.33 -2.17
C ILE A 53 3.97 8.94 -3.35
N GLU A 54 4.80 9.96 -3.11
CA GLU A 54 5.62 10.57 -4.15
C GLU A 54 6.60 9.56 -4.77
N ALA A 55 7.26 8.75 -3.93
CA ALA A 55 8.15 7.69 -4.41
C ALA A 55 7.40 6.67 -5.30
N ALA A 56 6.20 6.25 -4.90
CA ALA A 56 5.37 5.34 -5.69
C ALA A 56 4.93 5.96 -7.03
N LEU A 57 4.60 7.26 -7.05
CA LEU A 57 4.25 7.96 -8.29
C LEU A 57 5.42 8.05 -9.28
N LEU A 58 6.66 8.14 -8.78
CA LEU A 58 7.87 8.17 -9.61
C LEU A 58 8.29 6.78 -10.11
N ASP A 59 7.88 5.72 -9.41
CA ASP A 59 8.20 4.32 -9.75
C ASP A 59 7.19 3.71 -10.74
N LEU A 60 6.02 4.33 -10.92
CA LEU A 60 5.07 3.92 -11.97
C LEU A 60 5.62 4.30 -13.36
N PRO A 61 5.86 3.33 -14.27
CA PRO A 61 6.29 3.58 -15.64
C PRO A 61 5.20 4.17 -16.55
#